data_AF-A0A7X6VQI8-F1
#
_entry.id   AF-A0A7X6VQI8-F1
#
_cell.length_a   1.000
_cell.length_b   1.000
_cell.length_c   1.000
_cell.angle_alpha   90.00
_cell.angle_beta   90.00
_cell.angle_gamma   90.00
#
_symmetry.space_group_name_H-M   'P 1'
#
loop_
_entity.id
_entity.type
_entity.pdbx_description
1 polymer ?
#
loop_
_entity_poly.entity_id
_entity_poly.type
_entity_poly.pdbx_seq_one_letter_code
_entity_poly.pdbx_strand_id
1 'polypeptide(L)'
;MIPDEIIKILKSDPNLKTYQELEIKINQDPYIKNELETIKQLQRDLVKAESLKNHTKINGLKNEYEKRLAVFLKRPLFQEYFDLQEHYNDILSFIKETLTNEINKELNN
;
A
#
# COMPACT_ATOMS: atom_id res chain seq x y z
N MET A 1 -15.17 -6.07 15.49
CA MET A 1 -14.37 -7.30 15.46
C MET A 1 -14.83 -8.10 14.24
N ILE A 2 -13.93 -8.57 13.38
CA ILE A 2 -14.32 -9.39 12.22
C ILE A 2 -14.61 -10.81 12.73
N PRO A 3 -15.78 -11.42 12.43
CA PRO A 3 -16.08 -12.79 12.81
C PRO A 3 -15.05 -13.81 12.29
N ASP A 4 -14.73 -14.83 13.10
CA ASP A 4 -13.73 -15.85 12.79
C ASP A 4 -14.05 -16.64 11.51
N GLU A 5 -15.33 -16.78 11.15
CA GLU A 5 -15.78 -17.45 9.93
C GLU A 5 -15.39 -16.66 8.68
N ILE A 6 -15.48 -15.33 8.73
CA ILE A 6 -15.03 -14.44 7.64
C ILE A 6 -13.52 -14.55 7.47
N ILE A 7 -12.78 -14.62 8.58
CA ILE A 7 -11.32 -14.83 8.54
C ILE A 7 -10.98 -16.17 7.88
N LYS A 8 -11.72 -17.24 8.19
CA LYS A 8 -11.51 -18.55 7.57
C LYS A 8 -11.76 -18.51 6.06
N ILE A 9 -12.82 -17.82 5.62
CA ILE A 9 -13.13 -17.67 4.19
C ILE A 9 -12.00 -16.93 3.47
N LEU A 10 -11.55 -15.79 4.01
CA LEU A 10 -10.43 -15.04 3.43
C LEU A 10 -9.15 -15.90 3.37
N LYS A 11 -8.85 -16.66 4.42
CA LYS A 11 -7.68 -17.55 4.46
C LYS A 11 -7.75 -18.72 3.49
N SER A 12 -8.93 -19.10 3.03
CA SER A 12 -9.12 -20.16 2.05
C SER A 12 -9.01 -19.67 0.59
N ASP A 13 -8.95 -18.35 0.37
CA ASP A 13 -8.80 -17.78 -0.95
C ASP A 13 -7.38 -18.03 -1.52
N PRO A 14 -7.24 -18.72 -2.66
CA PRO A 14 -5.94 -18.93 -3.29
C PRO A 14 -5.23 -17.62 -3.64
N ASN A 15 -5.95 -16.55 -3.93
CA ASN A 15 -5.37 -15.24 -4.23
C ASN A 15 -4.66 -14.64 -3.01
N LEU A 16 -5.04 -15.03 -1.78
CA LEU A 16 -4.44 -14.48 -0.56
C LEU A 16 -3.06 -15.07 -0.37
N LYS A 17 -2.90 -16.35 -0.72
CA LYS A 17 -1.61 -17.00 -0.76
C LYS A 17 -0.69 -16.32 -1.79
N THR A 18 -1.18 -16.06 -3.00
CA THR A 18 -0.43 -15.34 -4.03
C THR A 18 0.00 -13.95 -3.56
N TYR A 19 -0.92 -13.21 -2.94
CA TYR A 19 -0.65 -11.89 -2.35
C TYR A 19 0.49 -11.94 -1.31
N GLN A 20 0.43 -12.90 -0.38
CA GLN A 20 1.48 -13.11 0.64
C GLN A 20 2.83 -13.50 0.02
N GLU A 21 2.82 -14.35 -1.01
CA GLU A 21 4.05 -14.73 -1.70
C GLU A 21 4.69 -13.55 -2.45
N LEU A 22 3.87 -12.70 -3.08
CA LEU A 22 4.33 -11.45 -3.70
C LEU A 22 4.89 -10.49 -2.68
N GLU A 23 4.22 -10.31 -1.54
CA GLU A 23 4.69 -9.48 -0.43
C GLU A 23 6.08 -9.94 0.05
N ILE A 24 6.28 -11.24 0.25
CA ILE A 24 7.58 -11.80 0.63
C ILE A 24 8.64 -11.51 -0.43
N LYS A 25 8.34 -11.76 -1.71
CA LYS A 25 9.27 -11.51 -2.83
C LYS A 25 9.68 -10.04 -2.89
N ILE A 26 8.71 -9.13 -2.83
CA ILE A 26 8.93 -7.68 -2.85
C ILE A 26 9.79 -7.25 -1.66
N ASN A 27 9.46 -7.74 -0.46
CA ASN A 27 10.18 -7.38 0.77
C ASN A 27 11.59 -7.98 0.84
N GLN A 28 11.85 -9.09 0.16
CA GLN A 28 13.18 -9.72 0.15
C GLN A 28 14.07 -9.24 -0.98
N ASP A 29 13.52 -8.64 -2.04
CA ASP A 29 14.27 -8.13 -3.18
C ASP A 29 15.25 -7.00 -2.76
N PRO A 30 16.57 -7.21 -2.89
CA PRO A 30 17.57 -6.22 -2.49
C PRO A 30 17.53 -4.95 -3.31
N TYR A 31 17.15 -5.03 -4.59
CA TYR A 31 17.01 -3.86 -5.43
C TYR A 31 15.84 -3.00 -4.94
N ILE A 32 14.68 -3.63 -4.69
CA ILE A 32 13.48 -2.92 -4.20
C ILE A 32 13.79 -2.22 -2.88
N LYS A 33 14.44 -2.92 -1.94
CA LYS A 33 14.90 -2.34 -0.67
C LYS A 33 15.78 -1.11 -0.86
N ASN A 34 16.82 -1.22 -1.68
CA ASN A 34 17.77 -0.12 -1.90
C ASN A 34 17.12 1.09 -2.58
N GLU A 35 16.26 0.86 -3.57
CA GLU A 35 15.56 1.94 -4.26
C GLU A 35 14.53 2.62 -3.34
N LEU A 36 13.83 1.84 -2.50
CA LEU A 36 12.91 2.38 -1.51
C LEU A 36 13.62 3.27 -0.48
N GLU A 37 14.79 2.85 0.01
CA GLU A 37 15.58 3.68 0.93
C GLU A 37 16.08 4.97 0.25
N THR A 38 16.42 4.90 -1.03
CA THR A 38 16.78 6.09 -1.82
C THR A 38 15.60 7.06 -1.95
N ILE A 39 14.41 6.54 -2.26
CA ILE A 39 13.17 7.34 -2.35
C ILE A 39 12.83 7.98 -1.00
N LYS A 40 12.91 7.22 0.10
CA LYS A 40 12.70 7.75 1.47
C LYS A 40 13.70 8.84 1.82
N GLN A 41 14.97 8.68 1.42
CA GLN A 41 15.98 9.69 1.65
C GLN A 41 15.66 10.99 0.88
N LEU A 42 15.28 10.88 -0.40
CA LEU A 42 14.84 12.03 -1.20
C LEU A 42 13.64 12.74 -0.58
N GLN A 43 12.66 11.99 -0.05
CA GLN A 43 11.52 12.56 0.66
C GLN A 43 11.94 13.33 1.92
N ARG A 44 12.86 12.78 2.73
CA ARG A 44 13.40 13.48 3.91
C ARG A 44 14.12 14.76 3.52
N ASP A 45 14.91 14.72 2.44
CA ASP A 45 15.63 15.89 1.95
C ASP A 45 14.68 16.95 1.39
N LEU A 46 13.57 16.54 0.76
CA LEU A 46 12.52 17.43 0.27
C LEU A 46 11.86 18.16 1.44
N VAL A 47 11.41 17.43 2.47
CA VAL A 47 10.81 18.02 3.69
C VAL A 47 11.77 19.01 4.36
N LYS A 48 13.06 18.69 4.40
CA LYS A 48 14.09 19.60 4.92
C LYS A 48 14.30 20.84 4.03
N ALA A 49 14.24 20.70 2.72
CA ALA A 49 14.36 21.84 1.81
C ALA A 49 13.13 22.75 1.87
N GLU A 50 11.94 22.18 2.05
CA GLU A 50 10.68 22.89 2.28
C GLU A 50 10.72 23.70 3.58
N SER A 51 11.19 23.11 4.68
CA SER A 51 11.31 23.84 5.95
C SER A 51 12.30 25.02 5.89
N LEU A 52 13.32 24.93 5.04
CA LEU A 52 14.30 25.98 4.79
C LEU A 52 13.89 26.96 3.68
N LYS A 53 12.72 26.78 3.05
CA LYS A 53 12.23 27.59 1.92
C LYS A 53 13.23 27.72 0.76
N ASN A 54 14.06 26.70 0.53
CA ASN A 54 15.05 26.70 -0.55
C ASN A 54 14.42 26.22 -1.86
N HIS A 55 13.73 27.13 -2.56
CA HIS A 55 12.95 26.84 -3.77
C HIS A 55 13.74 26.14 -4.89
N THR A 56 15.01 26.51 -5.10
CA THR A 56 15.87 25.86 -6.10
C THR A 56 16.12 24.40 -5.75
N LYS A 57 16.40 24.10 -4.47
CA LYS A 57 16.65 22.74 -3.99
C LYS A 57 15.38 21.89 -3.97
N ILE A 58 14.23 22.50 -3.64
CA ILE A 58 12.91 21.84 -3.65
C ILE A 58 12.61 21.28 -5.05
N ASN A 59 12.73 22.11 -6.10
CA ASN A 59 12.37 21.67 -7.46
C ASN A 59 13.23 20.50 -7.95
N GLY A 60 14.53 20.52 -7.67
CA GLY A 60 15.44 19.43 -8.02
C GLY A 60 15.10 18.13 -7.30
N LEU A 61 14.90 18.19 -5.98
CA LEU A 61 14.56 17.03 -5.16
C LEU A 61 13.20 16.44 -5.52
N LYS A 62 12.20 17.31 -5.75
CA LYS A 62 10.85 16.89 -6.13
C LYS A 62 10.86 16.14 -7.46
N ASN A 63 11.52 16.69 -8.47
CA ASN A 63 11.60 16.03 -9.79
C ASN A 63 12.29 14.67 -9.70
N GLU A 64 13.39 14.55 -8.95
CA GLU A 64 14.09 13.27 -8.81
C GLU A 64 13.27 12.25 -8.00
N TYR A 65 12.60 12.70 -6.93
CA TYR A 65 11.68 11.88 -6.14
C TYR A 65 10.54 11.33 -7.01
N GLU A 66 9.83 12.20 -7.74
CA GLU A 66 8.69 11.82 -8.58
C GLU A 66 9.12 10.86 -9.69
N LYS A 67 10.25 11.13 -10.35
CA LYS A 67 10.81 10.26 -11.39
C LYS A 67 11.13 8.88 -10.85
N ARG A 68 11.85 8.78 -9.73
CA ARG A 68 12.23 7.49 -9.14
C ARG A 68 11.03 6.72 -8.64
N LEU A 69 10.10 7.39 -7.97
CA LEU A 69 8.86 6.78 -7.50
C LEU A 69 8.05 6.21 -8.67
N ALA A 70 7.90 6.98 -9.76
CA ALA A 70 7.17 6.52 -10.93
C ALA A 70 7.82 5.27 -11.58
N VAL A 71 9.15 5.18 -11.63
CA VAL A 71 9.86 4.00 -12.14
C VAL A 71 9.75 2.83 -11.17
N PHE A 72 9.87 3.10 -9.86
CA PHE A 72 9.78 2.11 -8.81
C PHE A 72 8.42 1.40 -8.82
N LEU A 73 7.31 2.16 -8.90
CA LEU A 73 5.96 1.63 -8.89
C LEU A 73 5.58 0.89 -10.19
N LYS A 74 6.26 1.15 -11.32
CA LYS A 74 6.02 0.48 -12.61
C LYS A 74 6.63 -0.92 -12.72
N ARG A 75 7.26 -1.43 -11.65
CA ARG A 75 7.84 -2.78 -11.69
C ARG A 75 6.73 -3.82 -11.80
N PRO A 76 6.88 -4.87 -12.62
CA PRO A 76 5.84 -5.89 -12.81
C PRO A 76 5.33 -6.51 -11.51
N LEU A 77 6.22 -6.75 -10.54
CA LEU A 77 5.86 -7.33 -9.23
C LEU A 77 4.86 -6.46 -8.45
N PHE A 78 4.90 -5.14 -8.63
CA PHE A 78 3.98 -4.24 -7.94
C PHE A 78 2.60 -4.20 -8.56
N GLN A 79 2.47 -4.42 -9.87
CA GLN A 79 1.16 -4.39 -10.53
C GLN A 79 0.23 -5.44 -9.92
N GLU A 80 0.64 -6.71 -9.96
CA GLU A 80 -0.17 -7.81 -9.42
C GLU A 80 -0.36 -7.69 -7.90
N TYR A 81 0.68 -7.25 -7.18
CA TYR A 81 0.58 -7.01 -5.75
C TYR A 81 -0.45 -5.93 -5.41
N PHE A 82 -0.47 -4.81 -6.13
CA PHE A 82 -1.43 -3.73 -5.91
C PHE A 82 -2.85 -4.11 -6.33
N ASP A 83 -3.00 -4.84 -7.44
CA ASP A 83 -4.31 -5.33 -7.88
C ASP A 83 -4.93 -6.25 -6.81
N LEU A 84 -4.14 -7.16 -6.23
CA LEU A 84 -4.57 -8.02 -5.14
C LEU A 84 -4.82 -7.24 -3.84
N GLN A 85 -3.99 -6.24 -3.54
CA GLN A 85 -4.18 -5.37 -2.38
C GLN A 85 -5.50 -4.60 -2.47
N GLU A 86 -5.81 -4.04 -3.64
CA GLU A 86 -7.06 -3.34 -3.91
C GLU A 86 -8.25 -4.30 -3.77
N HIS A 87 -8.18 -5.47 -4.39
CA HIS A 87 -9.19 -6.51 -4.26
C HIS A 87 -9.52 -6.85 -2.80
N TYR A 88 -8.51 -7.05 -1.95
CA TYR A 88 -8.73 -7.35 -0.53
C TYR A 88 -9.25 -6.15 0.25
N ASN A 89 -8.81 -4.94 -0.07
CA ASN A 89 -9.33 -3.73 0.56
C ASN A 89 -10.83 -3.53 0.27
N ASP A 90 -11.26 -3.84 -0.95
CA ASP A 90 -12.67 -3.77 -1.34
C ASP A 90 -13.51 -4.80 -0.57
N ILE A 91 -13.04 -6.04 -0.48
CA ILE A 91 -13.71 -7.08 0.30
C ILE A 91 -13.83 -6.69 1.77
N LEU A 92 -12.75 -6.21 2.38
CA LEU A 92 -12.74 -5.79 3.78
C LEU A 92 -13.66 -4.58 4.03
N SER A 93 -13.71 -3.65 3.08
CA SER A 93 -14.62 -2.50 3.13
C SER A 93 -16.07 -2.93 3.05
N PHE A 94 -16.41 -3.83 2.13
CA PHE A 94 -17.75 -4.41 2.00
C PHE A 94 -18.18 -5.16 3.26
N ILE A 95 -17.30 -5.98 3.85
CA ILE A 95 -17.57 -6.68 5.12
C ILE A 95 -17.85 -5.67 6.22
N LYS A 96 -17.02 -4.64 6.35
CA LYS A 96 -17.17 -3.60 7.37
C LYS A 96 -18.51 -2.88 7.22
N GLU A 97 -18.88 -2.49 6.00
CA GLU A 97 -20.14 -1.81 5.71
C GLU A 97 -21.33 -2.70 6.04
N THR A 98 -21.30 -3.96 5.61
CA THR A 98 -22.37 -4.94 5.88
C THR A 98 -22.58 -5.13 7.37
N LEU A 99 -21.51 -5.38 8.13
CA LEU A 99 -21.59 -5.51 9.58
C LEU A 99 -22.12 -4.25 10.26
N THR A 100 -21.67 -3.08 9.80
CA THR A 100 -22.12 -1.79 10.34
C THR A 100 -23.61 -1.58 10.11
N ASN A 101 -24.08 -1.88 8.90
CA ASN A 101 -25.48 -1.71 8.53
C ASN A 101 -26.39 -2.68 9.31
N GLU A 102 -26.01 -3.94 9.47
CA GLU A 102 -26.79 -4.90 10.24
C GLU A 102 -26.84 -4.55 11.74
N ILE A 103 -25.71 -4.16 12.35
CA ILE A 103 -25.69 -3.67 13.74
C ILE A 103 -26.60 -2.46 13.90
N ASN A 104 -26.54 -1.49 12.97
CA ASN A 104 -27.39 -0.31 13.04
C ASN A 104 -28.88 -0.63 12.87
N LYS A 105 -29.24 -1.65 12.09
CA LYS A 105 -30.64 -2.11 11.99
C LYS A 105 -31.10 -2.74 13.30
N GLU A 106 -30.27 -3.54 13.95
CA GLU A 106 -30.61 -4.15 15.25
C GLU A 106 -30.70 -3.12 16.38
N LEU A 107 -29.88 -2.06 16.35
CA LEU A 107 -29.91 -1.01 17.38
C LEU A 107 -31.06 0.00 17.22
N ASN A 108 -31.58 0.17 16.00
CA ASN A 108 -32.67 1.11 15.69
C ASN A 108 -34.04 0.43 15.54
N ASN A 109 -34.11 -0.90 15.74
CA ASN A 109 -35.35 -1.67 15.88
C ASN A 109 -35.57 -2.03 17.36
#